data_AF-A0A923UKW0-F1
#
_entry.id   AF-A0A923UKW0-F1
#
_cell.length_a   1.000
_cell.length_b   1.000
_cell.length_c   1.000
_cell.angle_alpha   90.00
_cell.angle_beta   90.00
_cell.angle_gamma   90.00
#
_symmetry.space_group_name_H-M   'P 1'
#
loop_
_entity.id
_entity.type
_entity.pdbx_description
1 polymer ?
#
loop_
_entity_poly.entity_id
_entity_poly.type
_entity_poly.pdbx_seq_one_letter_code
_entity_poly.pdbx_strand_id
1 'polypeptide(L)'
;MTTLKVRKYISTIVIFLCSLNIYAQIPAITPITPTNPNQVEIIKADSLVGQNTPFMSVRRLMGNVALRQATTLLYCNLAILNETTNILE
;
A
#
# COMPACT_ATOMS: atom_id res chain seq x y z
N MET A 1 -33.99 -45.42 -11.58
CA MET A 1 -33.07 -44.50 -12.30
C MET A 1 -33.42 -43.01 -12.07
N THR A 2 -33.81 -42.65 -10.84
CA THR A 2 -34.33 -41.32 -10.47
C THR A 2 -33.49 -40.67 -9.36
N THR A 3 -32.99 -41.46 -8.43
CA THR A 3 -32.14 -41.01 -7.29
C THR A 3 -30.79 -40.43 -7.72
N LEU A 4 -30.20 -40.95 -8.82
CA LEU A 4 -28.91 -40.46 -9.33
C LEU A 4 -28.99 -39.06 -9.95
N LYS A 5 -30.15 -38.69 -10.54
CA LYS A 5 -30.38 -37.37 -11.14
C LYS A 5 -30.51 -36.31 -10.05
N VAL A 6 -31.28 -36.60 -9.00
CA VAL A 6 -31.49 -35.70 -7.85
C VAL A 6 -30.16 -35.37 -7.15
N ARG A 7 -29.27 -36.37 -6.97
CA ARG A 7 -27.95 -36.15 -6.35
C ARG A 7 -27.04 -35.23 -7.18
N LYS A 8 -27.13 -35.31 -8.51
CA LYS A 8 -26.39 -34.41 -9.41
C LYS A 8 -26.93 -32.98 -9.34
N TYR A 9 -28.25 -32.79 -9.35
CA TYR A 9 -28.87 -31.46 -9.24
C TYR A 9 -28.54 -30.75 -7.93
N ILE A 10 -28.56 -31.48 -6.80
CA ILE A 10 -28.19 -30.91 -5.49
C ILE A 10 -26.73 -30.47 -5.50
N SER A 11 -25.83 -31.30 -6.06
CA SER A 11 -24.41 -30.95 -6.16
C SER A 11 -24.18 -29.71 -7.05
N THR A 12 -24.92 -29.56 -8.15
CA THR A 12 -24.77 -28.41 -9.05
C THR A 12 -25.26 -27.11 -8.40
N ILE A 13 -26.36 -27.17 -7.62
CA ILE A 13 -26.90 -26.01 -6.90
C ILE A 13 -25.92 -25.51 -5.83
N VAL A 14 -25.31 -26.41 -5.06
CA VAL A 14 -24.34 -26.04 -4.02
C VAL A 14 -23.10 -25.35 -4.60
N ILE A 15 -22.60 -25.82 -5.75
CA ILE A 15 -21.44 -25.22 -6.43
C ILE A 15 -21.78 -23.80 -6.92
N PHE A 16 -22.99 -23.60 -7.45
CA PHE A 16 -23.44 -22.29 -7.93
C PHE A 16 -23.62 -21.25 -6.80
N LEU A 17 -24.11 -21.69 -5.63
CA LEU A 17 -24.24 -20.83 -4.44
C LEU A 17 -22.89 -20.43 -3.84
N CYS A 18 -21.86 -21.28 -3.91
CA CYS A 18 -20.52 -20.94 -3.41
C CYS A 18 -19.82 -19.83 -4.21
N SER A 19 -20.04 -19.77 -5.53
CA SER A 19 -19.38 -18.78 -6.42
C SER A 19 -19.82 -17.32 -6.21
N LEU A 20 -20.93 -17.08 -5.50
CA LEU A 20 -21.46 -15.72 -5.30
C LEU A 20 -20.71 -14.91 -4.22
N ASN A 21 -19.87 -15.56 -3.40
CA ASN A 21 -19.16 -14.89 -2.30
C ASN A 21 -17.82 -14.24 -2.69
N ILE A 22 -17.39 -14.35 -3.96
CA ILE A 22 -16.07 -13.87 -4.41
C ILE A 22 -16.04 -12.35 -4.65
N TYR A 23 -17.20 -11.68 -4.70
CA TYR A 23 -17.26 -10.24 -5.03
C TYR A 23 -17.27 -9.28 -3.84
N ALA A 24 -17.16 -9.77 -2.61
CA ALA A 24 -17.20 -8.89 -1.45
C ALA A 24 -15.79 -8.52 -0.98
N GLN A 25 -15.33 -7.34 -1.41
CA GLN A 25 -14.50 -6.34 -0.70
C GLN A 25 -13.39 -5.76 -1.58
N ILE A 26 -13.71 -4.66 -2.26
CA ILE A 26 -12.71 -3.68 -2.70
C ILE A 26 -12.37 -2.85 -1.45
N PRO A 27 -11.10 -2.77 -0.99
CA PRO A 27 -10.77 -1.92 0.12
C PRO A 27 -11.14 -0.48 -0.22
N ALA A 28 -11.97 0.14 0.62
CA ALA A 28 -12.28 1.55 0.51
C ALA A 28 -10.98 2.33 0.76
N ILE A 29 -10.39 2.87 -0.30
CA ILE A 29 -9.31 3.85 -0.19
C ILE A 29 -9.98 5.12 0.32
N THR A 30 -9.92 5.35 1.64
CA THR A 30 -10.28 6.63 2.20
C THR A 30 -9.33 7.68 1.63
N PRO A 31 -9.83 8.80 1.08
CA PRO A 31 -8.98 9.92 0.72
C PRO A 31 -8.34 10.43 2.01
N ILE A 32 -7.05 10.15 2.16
CA ILE A 32 -6.17 10.79 3.15
C ILE A 32 -6.08 12.27 2.76
N THR A 33 -6.97 13.08 3.33
CA THR A 33 -6.82 14.53 3.28
C THR A 33 -5.51 14.86 3.98
N PRO A 34 -4.53 15.49 3.31
CA PRO A 34 -3.26 15.84 3.93
C PRO A 34 -3.55 16.72 5.15
N THR A 35 -3.19 16.26 6.35
CA THR A 35 -3.44 17.01 7.58
C THR A 35 -2.60 18.29 7.63
N ASN A 36 -1.50 18.32 6.86
CA ASN A 36 -0.67 19.48 6.65
C ASN A 36 -0.21 19.51 5.17
N PRO A 37 -0.55 20.56 4.39
CA PRO A 37 -0.19 20.64 2.98
C PRO A 37 1.33 20.68 2.73
N ASN A 38 2.12 21.05 3.74
CA ASN A 38 3.57 21.12 3.65
C ASN A 38 4.25 19.81 4.05
N GLN A 39 3.52 18.84 4.60
CA GLN A 39 4.07 17.56 5.00
C GLN A 39 4.44 16.72 3.76
N VAL A 40 5.67 16.22 3.76
CA VAL A 40 6.13 15.23 2.78
C VAL A 40 5.85 13.84 3.33
N GLU A 41 5.11 13.06 2.56
CA GLU A 41 4.75 11.69 2.85
C GLU A 41 5.61 10.73 2.03
N ILE A 42 6.17 9.72 2.69
CA ILE A 42 6.90 8.64 2.04
C ILE A 42 5.89 7.56 1.66
N ILE A 43 5.59 7.44 0.36
CA ILE A 43 4.64 6.45 -0.16
C ILE A 43 5.32 5.08 -0.27
N LYS A 44 6.55 5.05 -0.79
CA LYS A 44 7.29 3.81 -1.07
C LYS A 44 8.80 4.07 -1.03
N ALA A 45 9.55 3.05 -0.60
CA ALA A 45 10.96 2.85 -0.89
C ALA A 45 11.26 1.35 -0.77
N ASP A 46 12.23 0.83 -1.51
CA ASP A 46 12.64 -0.57 -1.41
C ASP A 46 13.52 -0.82 -0.19
N SER A 47 14.29 0.19 0.24
CA SER A 47 15.15 0.13 1.42
C SER A 47 15.19 1.46 2.17
N LEU A 48 15.32 1.36 3.49
CA LEU A 48 15.51 2.48 4.42
C LEU A 48 16.76 2.20 5.27
N VAL A 49 17.77 3.06 5.16
CA VAL A 49 19.01 2.95 5.93
C VAL A 49 19.15 4.17 6.83
N GLY A 50 19.09 3.95 8.15
CA GLY A 50 19.35 4.99 9.15
C GLY A 50 20.83 5.04 9.52
N GLN A 51 21.40 6.23 9.55
CA GLN A 51 22.73 6.49 10.07
C GLN A 51 22.62 7.54 11.17
N ASN A 52 22.87 7.11 12.41
CA ASN A 52 22.86 7.97 13.58
C ASN A 52 24.29 8.16 14.05
N THR A 53 24.82 9.36 13.85
CA THR A 53 26.10 9.80 14.40
C THR A 53 25.84 10.85 15.49
N PRO A 54 26.76 11.06 16.45
CA PRO A 54 26.50 11.91 17.62
C PRO A 54 26.02 13.34 17.32
N PHE A 55 26.30 13.86 16.11
CA PHE A 55 25.96 15.21 15.69
C PHE A 55 25.01 15.28 14.48
N MET A 56 24.63 14.13 13.91
CA MET A 56 23.81 14.10 12.70
C MET A 56 23.09 12.77 12.59
N SER A 57 21.77 12.83 12.44
CA SER A 57 20.94 11.68 12.14
C SER A 57 20.36 11.81 10.74
N VAL A 58 20.64 10.81 9.89
CA VAL A 58 20.26 10.80 8.48
C VAL A 58 19.55 9.49 8.15
N ARG A 59 18.45 9.57 7.41
CA ARG A 59 17.77 8.42 6.82
C ARG A 59 17.89 8.45 5.30
N ARG A 60 18.34 7.35 4.70
CA ARG A 60 18.45 7.19 3.25
C ARG A 60 17.33 6.25 2.78
N LEU A 61 16.51 6.75 1.86
CA LEU A 61 15.49 5.99 1.14
C LEU A 61 16.09 5.56 -0.20
N MET A 62 16.12 4.26 -0.48
CA MET A 62 16.78 3.72 -1.67
C MET A 62 15.86 2.78 -2.44
N GLY A 63 15.90 2.90 -3.78
CA GLY A 63 15.16 2.05 -4.72
C GLY A 63 13.67 2.38 -4.78
N ASN A 64 13.16 2.64 -5.99
CA ASN A 64 11.75 2.91 -6.29
C ASN A 64 11.07 3.85 -5.27
N VAL A 65 11.75 4.94 -4.92
CA VAL A 65 11.29 5.88 -3.90
C VAL A 65 10.15 6.71 -4.50
N ALA A 66 9.03 6.77 -3.79
CA ALA A 66 7.89 7.60 -4.14
C ALA A 66 7.51 8.46 -2.95
N LEU A 67 7.42 9.77 -3.18
CA LEU A 67 7.14 10.79 -2.18
C LEU A 67 5.95 11.61 -2.64
N ARG A 68 5.15 12.10 -1.69
CA ARG A 68 4.02 12.99 -1.96
C ARG A 68 4.06 14.21 -1.07
N GLN A 69 3.78 15.38 -1.66
CA GLN A 69 3.50 16.60 -0.91
C GLN A 69 2.25 17.23 -1.51
N ALA A 70 1.17 17.27 -0.73
CA ALA A 70 -0.17 17.63 -1.21
C ALA A 70 -0.56 16.85 -2.49
N THR A 71 -0.58 17.52 -3.65
CA THR A 71 -0.92 16.93 -4.96
C THR A 71 0.31 16.57 -5.80
N THR A 72 1.51 16.92 -5.34
CA THR A 72 2.77 16.69 -6.05
C THR A 72 3.32 15.31 -5.71
N LEU A 73 3.70 14.55 -6.73
CA LEU A 73 4.39 13.27 -6.62
C LEU A 73 5.81 13.40 -7.12
N LEU A 74 6.77 12.90 -6.33
CA LEU A 74 8.18 12.80 -6.70
C LEU A 74 8.61 11.34 -6.71
N TYR A 75 9.24 10.93 -7.80
CA TYR A 75 9.79 9.58 -7.97
C TYR A 75 11.30 9.67 -8.17
N CYS A 76 12.05 8.91 -7.38
CA CYS A 76 13.52 8.87 -7.47
C CYS A 76 14.08 7.51 -7.04
N ASN A 77 15.38 7.30 -7.27
CA ASN A 77 16.08 6.10 -6.81
C ASN A 77 16.75 6.28 -5.44
N LEU A 78 16.96 7.53 -5.01
CA LEU A 78 17.58 7.90 -3.75
C LEU A 78 16.93 9.18 -3.23
N ALA A 79 16.58 9.20 -1.95
CA ALA A 79 16.27 10.40 -1.20
C ALA A 79 16.94 10.34 0.18
N ILE A 80 17.41 11.48 0.67
CA ILE A 80 18.13 11.62 1.92
C ILE A 80 17.35 12.56 2.84
N LEU A 81 16.88 12.04 3.97
CA LEU A 81 16.26 12.81 5.03
C LEU A 81 17.30 13.11 6.10
N ASN A 82 17.64 14.37 6.28
CA ASN A 82 18.33 14.82 7.49
C ASN A 82 17.30 15.01 8.59
N GLU A 83 17.30 14.12 9.59
CA GLU A 83 16.32 14.16 10.68
C GLU A 83 16.60 15.29 11.67
N THR A 84 17.85 15.76 11.74
CA THR A 84 18.24 16.87 12.59
C THR A 84 17.71 18.19 12.06
N THR A 85 17.75 18.41 10.74
CA THR A 85 17.26 19.65 10.09
C THR A 85 15.84 19.52 9.52
N ASN A 86 15.29 18.31 9.44
CA ASN A 86 14.02 18.00 8.79
C ASN A 86 14.00 18.44 7.30
N ILE A 87 15.13 18.24 6.62
CA ILE A 87 15.29 18.56 5.19
C ILE A 87 15.41 17.24 4.42
N LEU A 88 14.72 17.17 3.29
CA LEU A 88 14.76 16.05 2.36
C LEU A 88 15.42 16.48 1.04
N GLU A 89 16.42 15.72 0.60
CA GLU A 89 17.23 15.95 -0.61
C GLU A 89 17.21 14.75 -1.56
#